data_AF-A0A916UZ11-F1
#
_entry.id   AF-A0A916UZ11-F1
#
_cell.length_a   1.000
_cell.length_b   1.000
_cell.length_c   1.000
_cell.angle_alpha   90.00
_cell.angle_beta   90.00
_cell.angle_gamma   90.00
#
_symmetry.space_group_name_H-M   'P 1'
#
loop_
_entity.id
_entity.type
_entity.pdbx_description
1 polymer ?
#
loop_
_entity_poly.entity_id
_entity_poly.type
_entity_poly.pdbx_seq_one_letter_code
_entity_poly.pdbx_strand_id
1 'polypeptide(L)'
;MPLFLLIVIAVLGIFLFVFWSRWRSAARADYIRTYMFPPGLLDTLIKLRPELSLKDRQLVARALRQYFLVYLKSGYQHISMPSQVVDDLWHEFILYTKNYELFCRKAFGRFMHHTPAAVLGQSRRNNDGLRRTWWFACLEENINPRKATRLPLLFALDGKWNLADGFRYEPDCSALRKNGDGTVYCGGDFSGSSSDSSSDSGSYDFSGDSGSGFDSSGSSSDGGSDSGSGCSGGCSGGGD
;
A
#
# COMPACT_ATOMS: atom_id res chain seq x y z
N MET A 1 -7.87 25.75 -41.70
CA MET A 1 -6.89 24.71 -42.08
C MET A 1 -5.83 24.43 -41.01
N PRO A 2 -5.05 25.40 -40.50
CA PRO A 2 -4.00 25.12 -39.51
C PRO A 2 -4.57 24.68 -38.14
N LEU A 3 -5.67 25.29 -37.69
CA LEU A 3 -6.31 24.94 -36.42
C LEU A 3 -6.84 23.49 -36.40
N PHE A 4 -7.46 23.03 -37.49
CA PHE A 4 -7.95 21.66 -37.59
C PHE A 4 -6.82 20.63 -37.55
N LEU A 5 -5.71 20.90 -38.25
CA LEU A 5 -4.53 20.04 -38.21
C LEU A 5 -3.93 19.97 -36.80
N LEU A 6 -3.85 21.11 -36.09
CA LEU A 6 -3.39 21.16 -34.70
C LEU A 6 -4.28 20.34 -33.76
N ILE A 7 -5.61 20.43 -33.92
CA ILE A 7 -6.56 19.63 -33.12
C ILE A 7 -6.37 18.13 -33.39
N VAL A 8 -6.24 17.72 -34.65
CA VAL A 8 -6.02 16.31 -35.00
C VAL A 8 -4.71 15.78 -34.39
N ILE A 9 -3.62 16.55 -34.47
CA ILE A 9 -2.33 16.18 -33.86
C ILE A 9 -2.46 16.08 -32.34
N ALA A 10 -3.15 17.02 -31.69
CA ALA A 10 -3.38 16.99 -30.25
C ALA A 10 -4.18 15.75 -29.82
N VAL A 11 -5.27 15.42 -30.52
CA VAL A 11 -6.10 14.24 -30.24
C VAL A 11 -5.29 12.95 -30.44
N LEU A 12 -4.51 12.85 -31.53
CA LEU A 12 -3.63 11.70 -31.76
C LEU A 12 -2.54 11.58 -30.67
N GLY A 13 -1.97 12.69 -30.25
CA GLY A 13 -0.99 12.74 -29.16
C GLY A 13 -1.58 12.24 -27.84
N ILE A 14 -2.78 12.69 -27.48
CA ILE A 14 -3.50 12.22 -26.28
C ILE A 14 -3.81 10.71 -26.40
N PHE A 15 -4.29 10.25 -27.55
CA PHE A 15 -4.58 8.83 -27.77
C PHE A 15 -3.33 7.96 -27.61
N LEU A 16 -2.21 8.34 -28.23
CA LEU A 16 -0.94 7.63 -28.11
C LEU A 16 -0.42 7.65 -26.67
N PHE A 17 -0.54 8.78 -25.96
CA PHE A 17 -0.14 8.88 -24.57
C PHE A 17 -0.98 7.98 -23.65
N VAL A 18 -2.30 7.98 -23.80
CA VAL A 18 -3.20 7.12 -23.02
C VAL A 18 -2.91 5.64 -23.32
N PHE A 19 -2.77 5.28 -24.59
CA PHE A 19 -2.43 3.91 -24.99
C PHE A 19 -1.09 3.47 -24.38
N TRP A 20 -0.05 4.29 -24.49
CA TRP A 20 1.26 4.02 -23.91
C TRP A 20 1.20 3.88 -22.38
N SER A 21 0.47 4.77 -21.70
CA SER A 21 0.29 4.74 -20.26
C SER A 21 -0.40 3.44 -19.80
N ARG A 22 -1.49 3.06 -20.48
CA ARG A 22 -2.21 1.81 -20.19
C ARG A 22 -1.36 0.57 -20.47
N TRP A 23 -0.66 0.55 -21.61
CA TRP A 23 0.25 -0.54 -21.96
C TRP A 23 1.37 -0.69 -20.93
N ARG A 24 2.00 0.42 -20.54
CA ARG A 24 3.05 0.42 -19.51
C ARG A 24 2.55 -0.08 -18.17
N SER A 25 1.34 0.33 -17.76
CA SER A 25 0.70 -0.14 -16.53
C SER A 25 0.41 -1.66 -16.59
N ALA A 26 -0.10 -2.15 -17.72
CA ALA A 26 -0.35 -3.57 -17.93
C ALA A 26 0.93 -4.40 -17.91
N ALA A 27 2.00 -3.94 -18.58
CA ALA A 27 3.30 -4.61 -18.60
C ALA A 27 3.93 -4.70 -17.20
N ARG A 28 3.79 -3.64 -16.39
CA ARG A 28 4.25 -3.65 -14.99
C ARG A 28 3.45 -4.62 -14.13
N ALA A 29 2.13 -4.67 -14.31
CA ALA A 29 1.29 -5.61 -13.58
C ALA A 29 1.63 -7.06 -13.96
N ASP A 30 1.85 -7.35 -15.23
CA ASP A 30 2.29 -8.67 -15.69
C ASP A 30 3.65 -9.08 -15.11
N TYR A 31 4.61 -8.16 -15.11
CA TYR A 31 5.91 -8.36 -14.46
C TYR A 31 5.76 -8.72 -12.98
N ILE A 32 4.90 -8.04 -12.23
CA ILE A 32 4.67 -8.36 -10.82
C ILE A 32 4.02 -9.74 -10.66
N ARG A 33 3.02 -10.09 -11.47
CA ARG A 33 2.30 -11.38 -11.39
C ARG A 33 3.21 -12.58 -11.65
N THR A 34 4.11 -12.44 -12.62
CA THR A 34 5.01 -13.50 -13.07
C THR A 34 6.37 -13.47 -12.37
N TYR A 35 6.61 -12.50 -11.48
CA TYR A 35 7.89 -12.34 -10.80
C TYR A 35 8.28 -13.60 -10.02
N MET A 36 9.50 -14.06 -10.29
CA MET A 36 10.16 -15.14 -9.56
C MET A 36 11.04 -14.53 -8.49
N PHE A 37 10.69 -14.79 -7.24
CA PHE A 37 11.49 -14.35 -6.10
C PHE A 37 12.86 -15.05 -6.09
N PRO A 38 13.89 -14.39 -5.52
CA PRO A 38 15.23 -14.95 -5.51
C PRO A 38 15.29 -16.29 -4.78
N PRO A 39 16.20 -17.20 -5.20
CA PRO A 39 16.36 -18.49 -4.56
C PRO A 39 16.73 -18.32 -3.08
N GLY A 40 16.20 -19.20 -2.23
CA GLY A 40 16.40 -19.16 -0.80
C GLY A 40 15.47 -18.19 -0.04
N LEU A 41 14.83 -17.22 -0.70
CA LEU A 41 13.92 -16.29 0.00
C LEU A 41 12.76 -17.03 0.69
N LEU A 42 12.15 -17.99 0.01
CA LEU A 42 11.07 -18.78 0.61
C LEU A 42 11.56 -19.75 1.69
N ASP A 43 12.86 -20.03 1.73
CA ASP A 43 13.44 -20.90 2.74
C ASP A 43 13.77 -20.13 4.03
N THR A 44 14.02 -18.80 3.94
CA THR A 44 14.15 -17.96 5.15
C THR A 44 12.83 -17.87 5.91
N LEU A 45 11.69 -17.88 5.21
CA LEU A 45 10.37 -17.91 5.82
C LEU A 45 10.15 -19.15 6.71
N ILE A 46 10.79 -20.29 6.43
CA ILE A 46 10.72 -21.49 7.30
C ILE A 46 11.29 -21.20 8.69
N LYS A 47 12.36 -20.39 8.76
CA LYS A 47 13.02 -20.08 10.02
C LYS A 47 12.15 -19.19 10.90
N LEU A 48 11.36 -18.31 10.28
CA LEU A 48 10.44 -17.40 10.95
C LEU A 48 9.10 -18.07 11.30
N ARG A 49 8.60 -18.93 10.41
CA ARG A 49 7.28 -19.55 10.47
C ARG A 49 7.38 -21.06 10.17
N PRO A 50 7.92 -21.87 11.09
CA PRO A 50 8.09 -23.31 10.91
C PRO A 50 6.76 -24.07 10.69
N GLU A 51 5.63 -23.46 11.07
CA GLU A 51 4.27 -23.97 10.87
C GLU A 51 3.81 -24.00 9.40
N LEU A 52 4.51 -23.34 8.47
CA LEU A 52 4.09 -23.24 7.08
C LEU A 52 4.63 -24.38 6.20
N SER A 53 3.73 -25.05 5.46
CA SER A 53 4.12 -26.04 4.45
C SER A 53 4.73 -25.39 3.20
N LEU A 54 5.38 -26.18 2.33
CA LEU A 54 5.87 -25.68 1.03
C LEU A 54 4.77 -25.02 0.18
N LYS A 55 3.56 -25.60 0.17
CA LYS A 55 2.42 -25.04 -0.57
C LYS A 55 1.98 -23.70 0.02
N ASP A 56 2.02 -23.57 1.34
CA ASP A 56 1.68 -22.32 2.03
C ASP A 56 2.69 -21.22 1.70
N ARG A 57 3.97 -21.55 1.58
CA ARG A 57 5.01 -20.57 1.17
C ARG A 57 4.77 -20.01 -0.23
N GLN A 58 4.35 -20.85 -1.18
CA GLN A 58 3.96 -20.39 -2.52
C GLN A 58 2.72 -19.49 -2.48
N LEU A 59 1.80 -19.77 -1.55
CA LEU A 59 0.62 -18.94 -1.32
C LEU A 59 0.99 -17.56 -0.74
N VAL A 60 1.92 -17.49 0.21
CA VAL A 60 2.46 -16.23 0.76
C VAL A 60 3.16 -15.43 -0.34
N ALA A 61 3.99 -16.07 -1.17
CA ALA A 61 4.61 -15.41 -2.32
C ALA A 61 3.58 -14.83 -3.31
N ARG A 62 2.47 -15.54 -3.55
CA ARG A 62 1.36 -15.04 -4.37
C ARG A 62 0.70 -13.82 -3.72
N ALA A 63 0.47 -13.84 -2.42
CA ALA A 63 -0.08 -12.70 -1.70
C ALA A 63 0.89 -11.49 -1.69
N LEU A 64 2.19 -11.71 -1.58
CA LEU A 64 3.18 -10.63 -1.70
C LEU A 64 3.14 -9.97 -3.09
N ARG A 65 3.01 -10.76 -4.16
CA ARG A 65 2.76 -10.22 -5.51
C ARG A 65 1.45 -9.43 -5.58
N GLN A 66 0.38 -9.92 -4.95
CA GLN A 66 -0.89 -9.18 -4.87
C GLN A 66 -0.71 -7.83 -4.15
N TYR A 67 0.07 -7.78 -3.07
CA TYR A 67 0.35 -6.53 -2.35
C TYR A 67 1.07 -5.51 -3.24
N PHE A 68 2.07 -5.95 -4.00
CA PHE A 68 2.74 -5.10 -4.98
C PHE A 68 1.82 -4.65 -6.13
N LEU A 69 0.88 -5.49 -6.56
CA LEU A 69 -0.14 -5.10 -7.55
C LEU A 69 -1.10 -4.04 -6.98
N VAL A 70 -1.50 -4.18 -5.72
CA VAL A 70 -2.31 -3.19 -5.02
C VAL A 70 -1.60 -1.83 -4.99
N TYR A 71 -0.31 -1.80 -4.64
CA TYR A 71 0.48 -0.57 -4.66
C TYR A 71 0.51 0.07 -6.05
N LEU A 72 0.82 -0.73 -7.09
CA LEU A 72 0.84 -0.27 -8.48
C LEU A 72 -0.51 0.30 -8.91
N LYS A 73 -1.61 -0.41 -8.66
CA LYS A 73 -2.97 -0.02 -9.07
C LYS A 73 -3.51 1.18 -8.31
N SER A 74 -3.03 1.39 -7.08
CA SER A 74 -3.39 2.56 -6.29
C SER A 74 -2.73 3.86 -6.75
N GLY A 75 -1.93 3.82 -7.82
CA GLY A 75 -1.18 4.99 -8.29
C GLY A 75 -0.01 5.33 -7.35
N TYR A 76 0.59 4.33 -6.72
CA TYR A 76 1.72 4.49 -5.78
C TYR A 76 1.37 5.28 -4.51
N GLN A 77 0.09 5.32 -4.16
CA GLN A 77 -0.36 5.91 -2.90
C GLN A 77 0.01 5.01 -1.71
N HIS A 78 0.07 5.59 -0.52
CA HIS A 78 0.34 4.85 0.71
C HIS A 78 -0.67 3.72 0.92
N ILE A 79 -0.19 2.49 1.11
CA ILE A 79 -1.01 1.32 1.41
C ILE A 79 -0.50 0.67 2.69
N SER A 80 -1.39 -0.01 3.42
CA SER A 80 -1.03 -0.73 4.63
C SER A 80 -0.97 -2.23 4.37
N MET A 81 0.01 -2.90 4.97
CA MET A 81 0.14 -4.36 4.92
C MET A 81 -0.94 -4.99 5.83
N PRO A 82 -1.86 -5.81 5.30
CA PRO A 82 -2.96 -6.39 6.08
C PRO A 82 -2.61 -7.76 6.68
N SER A 83 -1.43 -8.32 6.39
CA SER A 83 -1.02 -9.66 6.79
C SER A 83 0.41 -9.69 7.30
N GLN A 84 0.59 -10.21 8.50
CA GLN A 84 1.89 -10.33 9.17
C GLN A 84 2.81 -11.32 8.45
N VAL A 85 2.29 -12.48 8.01
CA VAL A 85 3.13 -13.48 7.31
C VAL A 85 3.61 -12.97 5.94
N VAL A 86 2.82 -12.12 5.28
CA VAL A 86 3.23 -11.47 4.03
C VAL A 86 4.25 -10.36 4.32
N ASP A 87 4.10 -9.63 5.43
CA ASP A 87 5.08 -8.65 5.89
C ASP A 87 6.43 -9.29 6.20
N ASP A 88 6.44 -10.43 6.89
CA ASP A 88 7.65 -11.21 7.19
C ASP A 88 8.41 -11.58 5.90
N LEU A 89 7.70 -12.05 4.87
CA LEU A 89 8.33 -12.35 3.58
C LEU A 89 8.83 -11.09 2.86
N TRP A 90 8.12 -9.96 2.96
CA TRP A 90 8.55 -8.71 2.35
C TRP A 90 9.79 -8.16 3.05
N HIS A 91 9.85 -8.20 4.37
CA HIS A 91 11.04 -7.85 5.16
C HIS A 91 12.26 -8.63 4.70
N GLU A 92 12.14 -9.94 4.58
CA GLU A 92 13.21 -10.79 4.06
C GLU A 92 13.60 -10.39 2.63
N PHE A 93 12.63 -10.06 1.77
CA PHE A 93 12.93 -9.68 0.39
C PHE A 93 13.74 -8.38 0.28
N ILE A 94 13.52 -7.42 1.19
CA ILE A 94 14.27 -6.15 1.22
C ILE A 94 15.77 -6.40 1.48
N LEU A 95 16.12 -7.45 2.23
CA LEU A 95 17.51 -7.82 2.50
C LEU A 95 18.23 -8.33 1.24
N TYR A 96 17.50 -8.81 0.23
CA TYR A 96 18.05 -9.09 -1.09
C TYR A 96 18.19 -7.80 -1.90
N THR A 97 18.95 -6.83 -1.39
CA THR A 97 18.96 -5.42 -1.80
C THR A 97 19.05 -5.22 -3.32
N LYS A 98 19.98 -5.90 -4.00
CA LYS A 98 20.13 -5.85 -5.47
C LYS A 98 18.88 -6.33 -6.22
N ASN A 99 18.27 -7.43 -5.75
CA ASN A 99 17.07 -7.99 -6.36
C ASN A 99 15.86 -7.12 -6.08
N TYR A 100 15.74 -6.59 -4.87
CA TYR A 100 14.65 -5.72 -4.45
C TYR A 100 14.66 -4.38 -5.20
N GLU A 101 15.84 -3.76 -5.35
CA GLU A 101 16.01 -2.54 -6.14
C GLU A 101 15.63 -2.77 -7.61
N LEU A 102 16.14 -3.85 -8.21
CA LEU A 102 15.83 -4.20 -9.60
C LEU A 102 14.33 -4.47 -9.79
N PHE A 103 13.72 -5.18 -8.86
CA PHE A 103 12.29 -5.43 -8.83
C PHE A 103 11.51 -4.12 -8.78
N CYS A 104 11.81 -3.23 -7.82
CA CYS A 104 11.11 -1.96 -7.67
C CYS A 104 11.24 -1.07 -8.92
N ARG A 105 12.44 -1.00 -9.52
CA ARG A 105 12.65 -0.25 -10.75
C ARG A 105 11.81 -0.78 -11.92
N LYS A 106 11.71 -2.10 -12.06
CA LYS A 106 10.90 -2.72 -13.14
C LYS A 106 9.39 -2.64 -12.85
N ALA A 107 8.97 -2.95 -11.63
CA ALA A 107 7.58 -2.97 -11.20
C ALA A 107 6.96 -1.57 -11.12
N PHE A 108 7.67 -0.62 -10.51
CA PHE A 108 7.12 0.69 -10.15
C PHE A 108 7.83 1.85 -10.86
N GLY A 109 9.04 1.64 -11.37
CA GLY A 109 9.90 2.73 -11.90
C GLY A 109 10.50 3.60 -10.81
N ARG A 110 10.35 3.21 -9.55
CA ARG A 110 10.85 3.91 -8.36
C ARG A 110 11.04 2.89 -7.24
N PHE A 111 11.84 3.25 -6.24
CA PHE A 111 11.96 2.44 -5.03
C PHE A 111 10.64 2.47 -4.24
N MET A 112 10.19 1.32 -3.75
CA MET A 112 9.08 1.22 -2.80
C MET A 112 9.69 1.11 -1.40
N HIS A 113 9.48 2.11 -0.56
CA HIS A 113 9.96 2.05 0.82
C HIS A 113 9.01 1.22 1.66
N HIS A 114 9.57 0.37 2.51
CA HIS A 114 8.83 -0.31 3.56
C HIS A 114 8.73 0.62 4.77
N THR A 115 7.56 0.68 5.39
CA THR A 115 7.33 1.39 6.65
C THR A 115 6.74 0.40 7.64
N PRO A 116 7.49 -0.02 8.67
CA PRO A 116 7.02 -1.04 9.60
C PRO A 116 5.75 -0.60 10.33
N ALA A 117 4.83 -1.54 10.53
CA ALA A 117 3.59 -1.30 11.25
C ALA A 117 3.81 -0.74 12.67
N ALA A 118 4.92 -1.13 13.32
CA ALA A 118 5.30 -0.65 14.66
C ALA A 118 5.63 0.86 14.70
N VAL A 119 6.12 1.43 13.60
CA VAL A 119 6.46 2.87 13.50
C VAL A 119 5.20 3.74 13.37
N LEU A 120 4.07 3.15 12.98
CA LEU A 120 2.81 3.88 12.76
C LEU A 120 2.05 4.21 14.07
N GLY A 121 2.51 3.78 15.25
CA GLY A 121 1.98 4.20 16.55
C GLY A 121 0.45 4.04 16.75
N GLN A 122 -0.15 4.80 17.69
CA GLN A 122 -1.61 4.87 17.91
C GLN A 122 -2.41 5.45 16.72
N SER A 123 -1.76 5.77 15.59
CA SER A 123 -2.39 6.20 14.33
C SER A 123 -3.05 5.05 13.56
N ARG A 124 -3.54 4.01 14.26
CA ARG A 124 -4.51 3.03 13.73
C ARG A 124 -5.84 3.70 13.29
N ARG A 125 -6.02 4.99 13.58
CA ARG A 125 -7.24 5.74 13.30
C ARG A 125 -7.43 6.17 11.83
N ASN A 126 -6.36 6.32 11.04
CA ASN A 126 -6.53 6.51 9.59
C ASN A 126 -6.32 5.18 8.85
N ASN A 127 -7.41 4.42 8.77
CA ASN A 127 -7.51 3.19 7.99
C ASN A 127 -7.38 3.41 6.47
N ASP A 128 -7.04 4.60 5.97
CA ASP A 128 -7.00 4.90 4.54
C ASP A 128 -6.05 3.99 3.75
N GLY A 129 -4.88 3.68 4.33
CA GLY A 129 -3.94 2.74 3.73
C GLY A 129 -4.54 1.34 3.62
N LEU A 130 -5.19 0.87 4.68
CA LEU A 130 -5.83 -0.45 4.74
C LEU A 130 -7.10 -0.52 3.87
N ARG A 131 -7.88 0.56 3.80
CA ARG A 131 -9.05 0.75 2.93
C ARG A 131 -8.68 0.68 1.46
N ARG A 132 -7.62 1.39 1.08
CA ARG A 132 -7.05 1.33 -0.26
C ARG A 132 -6.54 -0.07 -0.57
N THR A 133 -5.84 -0.72 0.37
CA THR A 133 -5.41 -2.11 0.22
C THR A 133 -6.60 -3.04 -0.02
N TRP A 134 -7.63 -2.95 0.81
CA TRP A 134 -8.87 -3.72 0.69
C TRP A 134 -9.51 -3.53 -0.69
N TRP A 135 -9.72 -2.27 -1.10
CA TRP A 135 -10.36 -1.93 -2.36
C TRP A 135 -9.68 -2.58 -3.56
N PHE A 136 -8.37 -2.35 -3.71
CA PHE A 136 -7.63 -2.90 -4.85
C PHE A 136 -7.38 -4.41 -4.74
N ALA A 137 -7.26 -4.96 -3.53
CA ALA A 137 -7.14 -6.41 -3.34
C ALA A 137 -8.43 -7.14 -3.76
N CYS A 138 -9.59 -6.60 -3.38
CA CYS A 138 -10.89 -7.09 -3.85
C CYS A 138 -10.99 -7.03 -5.38
N LEU A 139 -10.63 -5.90 -5.99
CA LEU A 139 -10.67 -5.76 -7.45
C LEU A 139 -9.71 -6.72 -8.18
N GLU A 140 -8.52 -7.01 -7.64
CA GLU A 140 -7.60 -8.00 -8.22
C GLU A 140 -8.17 -9.42 -8.21
N GLU A 141 -9.08 -9.72 -7.28
CA GLU A 141 -9.74 -11.03 -7.14
C GLU A 141 -11.17 -11.08 -7.68
N ASN A 142 -11.61 -10.03 -8.39
CA ASN A 142 -12.98 -9.87 -8.88
C ASN A 142 -14.04 -9.97 -7.76
N ILE A 143 -13.72 -9.44 -6.58
CA ILE A 143 -14.62 -9.29 -5.44
C ILE A 143 -15.15 -7.86 -5.45
N ASN A 144 -16.46 -7.67 -5.19
CA ASN A 144 -17.01 -6.34 -5.01
C ASN A 144 -16.53 -5.76 -3.66
N PRO A 145 -15.73 -4.68 -3.63
CA PRO A 145 -15.18 -4.14 -2.38
C PRO A 145 -16.24 -3.57 -1.43
N ARG A 146 -17.41 -3.18 -1.95
CA ARG A 146 -18.54 -2.65 -1.15
C ARG A 146 -19.42 -3.73 -0.56
N LYS A 147 -19.44 -4.91 -1.16
CA LYS A 147 -20.24 -6.07 -0.72
C LYS A 147 -19.43 -7.33 -0.94
N ALA A 148 -18.37 -7.46 -0.16
CA ALA A 148 -17.45 -8.59 -0.29
C ALA A 148 -18.13 -9.86 0.22
N THR A 149 -18.21 -10.89 -0.63
CA THR A 149 -18.75 -12.21 -0.27
C THR A 149 -17.71 -13.11 0.41
N ARG A 150 -16.42 -12.79 0.24
CA ARG A 150 -15.28 -13.49 0.84
C ARG A 150 -14.13 -12.51 1.06
N LEU A 151 -13.19 -12.86 1.92
CA LEU A 151 -11.96 -12.10 2.08
C LEU A 151 -11.05 -12.27 0.85
N PRO A 152 -10.43 -11.19 0.35
CA PRO A 152 -9.29 -11.33 -0.54
C PRO A 152 -8.14 -12.04 0.19
N LEU A 153 -7.32 -12.75 -0.57
CA LEU A 153 -6.19 -13.58 -0.12
C LEU A 153 -5.33 -12.86 0.92
N LEU A 154 -4.92 -11.62 0.63
CA LEU A 154 -4.12 -10.79 1.54
C LEU A 154 -4.71 -10.66 2.95
N PHE A 155 -6.04 -10.60 3.07
CA PHE A 155 -6.73 -10.45 4.35
C PHE A 155 -7.08 -11.81 4.99
N ALA A 156 -7.06 -12.89 4.21
CA ALA A 156 -7.44 -14.22 4.69
C ALA A 156 -6.27 -15.02 5.29
N LEU A 157 -5.02 -14.69 4.93
CA LEU A 157 -3.86 -15.54 5.22
C LEU A 157 -3.59 -15.72 6.73
N ASP A 158 -3.52 -14.64 7.48
CA ASP A 158 -3.20 -14.70 8.91
C ASP A 158 -4.24 -15.51 9.70
N GLY A 159 -5.52 -15.30 9.38
CA GLY A 159 -6.64 -16.06 9.96
C GLY A 159 -6.63 -17.54 9.57
N LYS A 160 -6.18 -17.89 8.36
CA LYS A 160 -6.08 -19.28 7.87
C LYS A 160 -5.17 -20.13 8.75
N TRP A 161 -4.04 -19.58 9.19
CA TRP A 161 -3.07 -20.28 10.03
C TRP A 161 -3.18 -19.94 11.51
N ASN A 162 -4.17 -19.12 11.89
CA ASN A 162 -4.40 -18.69 13.26
C ASN A 162 -3.13 -18.14 13.93
N LEU A 163 -2.41 -17.26 13.20
CA LEU A 163 -1.17 -16.67 13.68
C LEU A 163 -1.41 -15.84 14.94
N ALA A 164 -0.57 -16.02 15.97
CA ALA A 164 -0.72 -15.35 17.25
C ALA A 164 -0.52 -13.83 17.16
N ASP A 165 0.34 -13.39 16.26
CA ASP A 165 0.66 -11.99 15.94
C ASP A 165 0.00 -11.49 14.65
N GLY A 166 -0.89 -12.31 14.06
CA GLY A 166 -1.57 -11.99 12.81
C GLY A 166 -2.84 -11.17 12.99
N PHE A 167 -3.36 -10.68 11.87
CA PHE A 167 -4.61 -9.93 11.82
C PHE A 167 -5.81 -10.83 11.48
N ARG A 168 -6.95 -10.60 12.13
CA ARG A 168 -8.21 -11.30 11.84
C ARG A 168 -9.23 -10.34 11.24
N TYR A 169 -9.80 -10.75 10.11
CA TYR A 169 -10.81 -9.98 9.39
C TYR A 169 -12.06 -10.83 9.18
N GLU A 170 -13.21 -10.19 9.11
CA GLU A 170 -14.48 -10.81 8.70
C GLU A 170 -15.13 -9.95 7.60
N PRO A 171 -15.61 -10.55 6.49
CA PRO A 171 -16.27 -9.82 5.41
C PRO A 171 -17.61 -9.20 5.85
N ASP A 172 -18.37 -9.88 6.72
CA ASP A 172 -19.64 -9.37 7.27
C ASP A 172 -19.65 -9.46 8.81
N CYS A 173 -19.42 -8.32 9.46
CA CYS A 173 -19.44 -8.20 10.92
C CYS A 173 -20.82 -7.96 11.53
N SER A 174 -21.92 -8.07 10.78
CA SER A 174 -23.27 -7.82 11.31
C SER A 174 -23.61 -8.66 12.56
N ALA A 175 -23.04 -9.87 12.67
CA ALA A 175 -23.13 -10.72 13.86
C ALA A 175 -22.11 -10.37 14.95
N LEU A 176 -20.86 -10.04 14.59
CA LEU A 176 -19.77 -9.75 15.54
C LEU A 176 -19.96 -8.42 16.27
N ARG A 177 -20.51 -7.39 15.59
CA ARG A 177 -20.85 -6.10 16.20
C ARG A 177 -21.87 -6.22 17.34
N LYS A 178 -22.67 -7.29 17.37
CA LYS A 178 -23.62 -7.55 18.46
C LYS A 178 -22.94 -8.09 19.73
N ASN A 179 -21.76 -8.67 19.60
CA ASN A 179 -21.06 -9.38 20.69
C ASN A 179 -19.86 -8.60 21.26
N GLY A 180 -19.54 -7.41 20.74
CA GLY A 180 -18.58 -6.48 21.36
C GLY A 180 -17.11 -6.90 21.31
N ASP A 181 -16.72 -7.85 20.45
CA ASP A 181 -15.33 -8.28 20.33
C ASP A 181 -14.54 -7.29 19.44
N GLY A 182 -13.73 -6.44 20.07
CA GLY A 182 -12.92 -5.40 19.42
C GLY A 182 -11.64 -5.91 18.74
N THR A 183 -11.43 -7.23 18.67
CA THR A 183 -10.21 -7.83 18.09
C THR A 183 -10.32 -8.13 16.59
N VAL A 184 -11.51 -8.06 16.00
CA VAL A 184 -11.77 -8.39 14.59
C VAL A 184 -11.98 -7.13 13.77
N TYR A 185 -11.19 -6.95 12.70
CA TYR A 185 -11.35 -5.84 11.76
C TYR A 185 -12.44 -6.17 10.72
N CYS A 186 -13.36 -5.24 10.49
CA CYS A 186 -14.52 -5.49 9.64
C CYS A 186 -14.29 -5.03 8.20
N GLY A 187 -14.50 -5.94 7.23
CA GLY A 187 -14.45 -5.61 5.80
C GLY A 187 -15.38 -4.45 5.42
N GLY A 188 -16.55 -4.40 6.07
CA GLY A 188 -17.53 -3.30 5.93
C GLY A 188 -16.98 -1.92 6.34
N ASP A 189 -16.09 -1.85 7.33
CA ASP A 189 -15.45 -0.59 7.76
C ASP A 189 -14.52 -0.03 6.69
N PHE A 190 -14.11 -0.86 5.74
CA PHE A 190 -13.31 -0.43 4.60
C PHE A 190 -14.14 0.03 3.40
N SER A 191 -15.42 -0.34 3.37
CA SER A 191 -16.35 -0.03 2.29
C SER A 191 -17.11 1.29 2.46
N GLY A 192 -17.27 1.74 3.71
CA GLY A 192 -18.12 2.87 4.07
C GLY A 192 -17.39 4.21 4.16
N SER A 193 -18.02 5.26 3.66
CA SER A 193 -17.70 6.67 3.88
C SER A 193 -18.19 7.19 5.25
N SER A 194 -18.44 6.31 6.23
CA SER A 194 -19.01 6.70 7.52
C SER A 194 -17.97 7.43 8.37
N SER A 195 -17.99 8.74 8.18
CA SER A 195 -17.70 9.79 9.14
C SER A 195 -18.37 9.48 10.47
N ASP A 196 -17.58 9.08 11.47
CA ASP A 196 -17.94 9.24 12.88
C ASP A 196 -16.64 9.29 13.69
N SER A 197 -15.95 10.43 13.59
CA SER A 197 -15.20 11.12 14.65
C SER A 197 -14.36 12.24 14.04
N SER A 198 -14.91 13.46 14.10
CA SER A 198 -14.27 14.77 14.07
C SER A 198 -13.10 15.05 13.12
N SER A 199 -13.48 15.84 12.10
CA SER A 199 -12.69 16.92 11.47
C SER A 199 -11.63 16.52 10.43
N ASP A 200 -12.00 16.82 9.19
CA ASP A 200 -11.14 17.04 8.02
C ASP A 200 -10.59 15.80 7.31
N SER A 201 -11.36 15.23 6.39
CA SER A 201 -10.82 14.45 5.26
C SER A 201 -11.90 14.23 4.20
N GLY A 202 -11.60 14.69 2.99
CA GLY A 202 -12.49 14.61 1.83
C GLY A 202 -12.95 13.19 1.53
N SER A 203 -14.22 13.08 1.13
CA SER A 203 -14.81 11.88 0.55
C SER A 203 -14.00 11.46 -0.68
N TYR A 204 -13.15 10.46 -0.55
CA TYR A 204 -12.53 9.82 -1.71
C TYR A 204 -13.53 8.84 -2.32
N ASP A 205 -14.19 9.25 -3.38
CA ASP A 205 -14.80 8.30 -4.29
C ASP A 205 -13.68 7.54 -5.00
N PHE A 206 -13.48 6.26 -4.66
CA PHE A 206 -12.70 5.33 -5.49
C PHE A 206 -13.47 4.97 -6.77
N SER A 207 -13.97 5.99 -7.47
CA SER A 207 -14.47 5.87 -8.83
C SER A 207 -13.23 5.75 -9.71
N GLY A 208 -13.01 4.55 -10.25
CA GLY A 208 -11.97 4.31 -11.24
C GLY A 208 -12.30 5.08 -12.51
N ASP A 209 -11.92 6.35 -12.56
CA ASP A 209 -11.88 7.10 -13.81
C ASP A 209 -10.44 7.16 -14.31
N SER A 210 -10.25 6.61 -15.50
CA SER A 210 -9.02 6.77 -16.27
C SER A 210 -9.16 8.09 -17.05
N GLY A 211 -8.97 9.22 -16.37
CA GLY A 211 -9.18 10.56 -16.93
C GLY A 211 -7.98 11.47 -16.68
N SER A 212 -7.55 12.14 -17.74
CA SER A 212 -6.41 13.06 -17.85
C SER A 212 -6.35 14.19 -16.82
N GLY A 213 -5.15 14.48 -16.31
CA GLY A 213 -4.84 15.73 -15.61
C GLY A 213 -3.42 16.20 -15.94
N PHE A 214 -3.31 17.09 -16.92
CA PHE A 214 -2.13 17.93 -17.14
C PHE A 214 -2.33 19.25 -16.39
N ASP A 215 -1.23 19.77 -15.82
CA ASP A 215 -0.92 21.17 -15.52
C ASP A 215 -1.60 21.78 -14.26
N SER A 216 -0.98 22.60 -13.40
CA SER A 216 0.30 23.32 -13.44
C SER A 216 0.68 23.84 -12.03
N SER A 217 1.98 24.11 -11.85
CA SER A 217 2.60 25.16 -11.00
C SER A 217 2.13 25.33 -9.54
N GLY A 218 2.99 24.95 -8.60
CA GLY A 218 2.96 25.41 -7.20
C GLY A 218 4.37 25.78 -6.76
N SER A 219 4.59 27.08 -6.58
CA SER A 219 5.86 27.75 -6.35
C SER A 219 6.61 27.31 -5.09
N SER A 220 7.94 27.26 -5.20
CA SER A 220 8.88 27.25 -4.09
C SER A 220 8.64 28.44 -3.18
N SER A 221 8.46 28.19 -1.88
CA SER A 221 8.63 29.20 -0.83
C SER A 221 9.47 28.55 0.27
N ASP A 222 10.73 28.94 0.33
CA ASP A 222 11.66 28.58 1.40
C ASP A 222 11.22 29.25 2.71
N GLY A 223 11.00 28.44 3.74
CA GLY A 223 10.75 28.86 5.12
C GLY A 223 11.77 28.22 6.04
N GLY A 224 13.03 28.60 5.91
CA GLY A 224 14.12 28.19 6.81
C GLY A 224 14.42 29.31 7.81
N SER A 225 13.82 29.24 8.99
CA SER A 225 14.24 29.98 10.16
C SER A 225 15.13 29.07 11.00
N ASP A 226 16.43 29.37 11.12
CA ASP A 226 17.21 28.95 12.28
C ASP A 226 18.44 29.85 12.54
N SER A 227 18.28 30.63 13.61
CA SER A 227 19.20 30.81 14.75
C SER A 227 20.69 31.06 14.48
N GLY A 228 21.05 32.34 14.52
CA GLY A 228 22.42 32.81 14.72
C GLY A 228 22.71 33.26 16.16
N SER A 229 23.87 32.83 16.65
CA SER A 229 24.79 33.55 17.56
C SER A 229 24.51 33.60 19.07
N GLY A 230 25.53 33.21 19.85
CA GLY A 230 25.72 33.74 21.21
C GLY A 230 26.65 32.93 22.13
N CYS A 231 27.97 33.10 22.00
CA CYS A 231 28.94 32.76 23.04
C CYS A 231 29.12 33.93 24.03
N SER A 232 29.04 33.66 25.34
CA SER A 232 29.66 34.37 26.49
C SER A 232 29.12 33.67 27.75
N GLY A 233 29.84 33.28 28.80
CA GLY A 233 31.04 33.82 29.43
C GLY A 233 30.65 34.31 30.84
N GLY A 234 31.19 33.72 31.92
CA GLY A 234 31.20 34.37 33.25
C GLY A 234 30.81 33.52 34.47
N CYS A 235 31.67 33.61 35.50
CA CYS A 235 31.76 32.89 36.78
C CYS A 235 30.64 33.19 37.82
N SER A 236 30.52 32.36 38.88
CA SER A 236 30.75 32.74 40.32
C SER A 236 30.03 31.83 41.36
N GLY A 237 30.77 31.44 42.42
CA GLY A 237 30.31 31.17 43.81
C GLY A 237 29.54 29.85 44.08
N GLY A 238 29.71 29.08 45.16
CA GLY A 238 30.39 29.28 46.45
C GLY A 238 29.43 28.84 47.59
N GLY A 239 29.90 27.97 48.50
CA GLY A 239 29.27 27.61 49.80
C GLY A 239 28.15 26.56 49.71
N ASP A 240 28.05 25.55 50.57
CA ASP A 240 28.79 25.10 51.76
C ASP A 240 28.81 23.56 51.80
#